data_AF-A0A1W9T4S5-F1
#
_entry.id   AF-A0A1W9T4S5-F1
#
_cell.length_a   1.000
_cell.length_b   1.000
_cell.length_c   1.000
_cell.angle_alpha   90.00
_cell.angle_beta   90.00
_cell.angle_gamma   90.00
#
_symmetry.space_group_name_H-M   'P 1'
#
loop_
_entity.id
_entity.type
_entity.pdbx_description
1 polymer ?
#
loop_
_entity_poly.entity_id
_entity_poly.type
_entity_poly.pdbx_seq_one_letter_code
_entity_poly.pdbx_strand_id
1 'polypeptide(L)'
;MNKLYLLIITLIVCSASSAQKAPFVYKNIIEDEKGICLVVSGRKVYADKPDDSFKFIDLYGNPKGHQLGIDLDFKHPRLNGILYYGFINYNGAKMPQTVFFRKSAKIKGGKSSIDIKQNLSGRYDMVGWEESRKGILGYRIVLGNGAILYDGKLAFTHNELKFKPEPTLIEGPFINKLEPNSVVISFTTSKQIKASVKVNGKSYKDKNPVFHHEIKIDKLEPNTTYDYTVKIKRFKFSYQFKTAPEPGSRNKFTFAYASDSRSGLGGGERDIFGVNAYIMKRVASLAKSEGAEFVQFTGDLINGYETSKERMKLQYSNWKHSIEPFGHYIPFIAGFGNHEAYVYKFHDKYEDRYYMVDHFPFKDNSSESVFQDNFINVENGPESEDGTEYDPDTNKIDFPSYKETVFCNWKQIRISIIFLLQSTHRFSQMGAM
;
A
#
# COMPACT_ATOMS: atom_id res chain seq x y z
N MET A 1 25.10 -58.66 -14.63
CA MET A 1 25.31 -57.53 -13.68
C MET A 1 26.00 -56.41 -14.44
N ASN A 2 25.33 -55.28 -14.68
CA ASN A 2 25.96 -53.98 -14.95
C ASN A 2 24.87 -52.91 -14.87
N LYS A 3 24.88 -52.12 -13.78
CA LYS A 3 24.01 -50.96 -13.59
C LYS A 3 24.72 -49.74 -14.17
N LEU A 4 24.14 -49.17 -15.22
CA LEU A 4 24.54 -47.89 -15.77
C LEU A 4 23.81 -46.78 -14.98
N TYR A 5 24.53 -46.07 -14.12
CA TYR A 5 24.01 -44.89 -13.43
C TYR A 5 24.12 -43.68 -14.37
N LEU A 6 22.97 -43.19 -14.85
CA LEU A 6 22.88 -41.93 -15.58
C LEU A 6 22.82 -40.78 -14.56
N LEU A 7 23.90 -40.01 -14.46
CA LEU A 7 23.97 -38.81 -13.62
C LEU A 7 23.36 -37.63 -14.41
N ILE A 8 22.15 -37.21 -14.06
CA ILE A 8 21.53 -36.01 -14.62
C ILE A 8 22.06 -34.80 -13.83
N ILE A 9 22.98 -34.05 -14.43
CA ILE A 9 23.42 -32.75 -13.94
C ILE A 9 22.36 -31.72 -14.33
N THR A 10 21.59 -31.25 -13.35
CA THR A 10 20.67 -30.13 -13.55
C THR A 10 21.47 -28.83 -13.55
N LEU A 11 21.71 -28.26 -14.73
CA LEU A 11 22.25 -26.91 -14.87
C LEU A 11 21.21 -25.92 -14.32
N ILE A 12 21.46 -25.37 -13.14
CA ILE A 12 20.75 -24.19 -12.65
C ILE A 12 21.31 -23.01 -13.45
N VAL A 13 20.62 -22.62 -14.51
CA VAL A 13 20.85 -21.34 -15.18
C VAL A 13 20.37 -20.26 -14.22
N CYS A 14 21.27 -19.75 -13.38
CA CYS A 14 21.06 -18.46 -12.74
C CYS A 14 20.99 -17.42 -13.85
N SER A 15 19.79 -16.96 -14.18
CA SER A 15 19.61 -15.75 -14.95
C SER A 15 20.20 -14.62 -14.10
N ALA A 16 21.45 -14.24 -14.35
CA ALA A 16 21.95 -12.97 -13.90
C ALA A 16 21.03 -11.92 -14.52
N SER A 17 20.13 -11.33 -13.72
CA SER A 17 19.45 -10.11 -14.12
C SER A 17 20.54 -9.07 -14.25
N SER A 18 21.01 -8.86 -15.47
CA SER A 18 21.79 -7.68 -15.81
C SER A 18 20.93 -6.48 -15.42
N ALA A 19 21.35 -5.74 -14.39
CA ALA A 19 20.71 -4.48 -14.04
C ALA A 19 20.63 -3.64 -15.33
N GLN A 20 19.46 -3.07 -15.60
CA GLN A 20 19.30 -2.16 -16.73
C GLN A 20 20.30 -1.02 -16.55
N LYS A 21 21.15 -0.75 -17.56
CA LYS A 21 21.94 0.49 -17.59
C LYS A 21 20.99 1.68 -17.53
N ALA A 22 21.50 2.85 -17.13
CA ALA A 22 20.71 4.08 -17.15
C ALA A 22 19.89 4.22 -18.46
N PRO A 23 18.57 4.45 -18.37
CA PRO A 23 17.72 4.68 -19.52
C PRO A 23 18.29 5.75 -20.45
N PHE A 24 18.13 5.60 -21.76
CA PHE A 24 18.63 6.53 -22.77
C PHE A 24 17.97 7.90 -22.71
N VAL A 25 16.76 7.99 -22.16
CA VAL A 25 16.12 9.27 -21.84
C VAL A 25 16.97 10.11 -20.87
N TYR A 26 17.82 9.46 -20.04
CA TYR A 26 18.72 10.12 -19.09
C TYR A 26 20.15 10.30 -19.62
N LYS A 27 20.32 11.24 -20.55
CA LYS A 27 21.60 11.52 -21.23
C LYS A 27 22.78 11.87 -20.30
N ASN A 28 22.50 12.42 -19.11
CA ASN A 28 23.52 12.88 -18.16
C ASN A 28 23.67 11.97 -16.94
N ILE A 29 22.97 10.83 -16.89
CA ILE A 29 23.08 9.85 -15.81
C ILE A 29 23.97 8.71 -16.26
N ILE A 30 24.95 8.37 -15.43
CA ILE A 30 25.85 7.23 -15.66
C ILE A 30 25.95 6.39 -14.39
N GLU A 31 26.24 5.11 -14.54
CA GLU A 31 26.50 4.19 -13.45
C GLU A 31 27.97 3.78 -13.48
N ASP A 32 28.67 3.92 -12.36
CA ASP A 32 30.04 3.44 -12.17
C ASP A 32 30.17 2.63 -10.87
N GLU A 33 31.39 2.20 -10.52
CA GLU A 33 31.64 1.36 -9.33
C GLU A 33 31.21 2.00 -7.99
N LYS A 34 31.08 3.33 -7.94
CA LYS A 34 30.61 4.05 -6.75
C LYS A 34 29.07 4.18 -6.72
N GLY A 35 28.41 3.85 -7.81
CA GLY A 35 26.95 3.89 -7.98
C GLY A 35 26.51 4.84 -9.08
N ILE A 36 25.23 5.23 -9.02
CA ILE A 36 24.62 6.14 -9.99
C ILE A 36 25.10 7.57 -9.74
N CYS A 37 25.49 8.27 -10.80
CA CYS A 37 25.90 9.67 -10.74
C CYS A 37 25.35 10.49 -11.90
N LEU A 38 25.12 11.76 -11.61
CA LEU A 38 24.76 12.80 -12.56
C LEU A 38 26.03 13.53 -12.99
N VAL A 39 26.20 13.71 -14.30
CA VAL A 39 27.29 14.52 -14.87
C VAL A 39 26.78 15.94 -15.12
N VAL A 40 27.26 16.90 -14.33
CA VAL A 40 26.95 18.33 -14.49
C VAL A 40 28.26 19.10 -14.69
N SER A 41 28.37 19.85 -15.78
CA SER A 41 29.56 20.67 -16.07
C SER A 41 30.88 19.88 -16.00
N GLY A 42 30.88 18.63 -16.48
CA GLY A 42 32.03 17.72 -16.43
C GLY A 42 32.33 17.10 -15.06
N ARG A 43 31.55 17.43 -14.02
CA ARG A 43 31.72 16.93 -12.65
C ARG A 43 30.71 15.81 -12.38
N LYS A 44 31.14 14.77 -11.67
CA LYS A 44 30.26 13.68 -11.21
C LYS A 44 29.68 14.02 -9.84
N VAL A 45 28.36 14.05 -9.76
CA VAL A 45 27.60 14.19 -8.51
C VAL A 45 26.91 12.86 -8.24
N TYR A 46 27.22 12.22 -7.11
CA TYR A 46 26.70 10.88 -6.80
C TYR A 46 25.32 10.95 -6.13
N ALA A 47 24.49 9.95 -6.41
CA ALA A 47 23.18 9.83 -5.78
C ALA A 47 23.33 9.60 -4.26
N ASP A 48 22.45 10.23 -3.48
CA ASP A 48 22.33 9.99 -2.06
C ASP A 48 21.93 8.53 -1.81
N LYS A 49 22.52 7.92 -0.78
CA LYS A 49 22.12 6.58 -0.35
C LYS A 49 20.79 6.66 0.40
N PRO A 50 19.86 5.71 0.20
CA PRO A 50 18.64 5.65 0.98
C PRO A 50 18.95 5.43 2.48
N ASP A 51 18.26 6.15 3.37
CA ASP A 51 18.29 5.90 4.83
C ASP A 51 17.23 4.86 5.21
N ASP A 52 17.46 3.62 4.78
CA ASP A 52 16.60 2.48 5.08
C ASP A 52 16.92 1.92 6.47
N SER A 53 16.26 2.49 7.47
CA SER A 53 16.40 2.05 8.86
C SER A 53 15.51 0.87 9.26
N PHE A 54 14.57 0.49 8.38
CA PHE A 54 13.62 -0.61 8.51
C PHE A 54 13.15 -1.09 7.13
N LYS A 55 12.58 -2.30 7.04
CA LYS A 55 11.72 -2.70 5.92
C LYS A 55 10.26 -2.56 6.32
N PHE A 56 9.40 -2.13 5.42
CA PHE A 56 7.98 -1.94 5.69
C PHE A 56 7.32 -3.21 6.25
N ILE A 57 7.69 -4.38 5.72
CA ILE A 57 7.21 -5.67 6.21
C ILE A 57 7.55 -5.93 7.68
N ASP A 58 8.65 -5.37 8.20
CA ASP A 58 9.05 -5.58 9.59
C ASP A 58 8.09 -4.92 10.57
N LEU A 59 7.32 -3.91 10.14
CA LEU A 59 6.33 -3.24 10.98
C LEU A 59 5.15 -4.16 11.36
N TYR A 60 4.90 -5.23 10.60
CA TYR A 60 3.80 -6.18 10.85
C TYR A 60 4.16 -7.68 10.74
N GLY A 61 5.36 -8.02 10.28
CA GLY A 61 5.71 -9.38 9.83
C GLY A 61 6.26 -10.33 10.90
N ASN A 62 6.71 -9.82 12.06
CA ASN A 62 7.48 -10.60 13.04
C ASN A 62 6.82 -10.88 14.41
N PRO A 63 5.50 -11.10 14.52
CA PRO A 63 4.86 -11.33 15.82
C PRO A 63 5.19 -12.73 16.37
N LYS A 64 5.40 -12.84 17.69
CA LYS A 64 5.62 -14.10 18.40
C LYS A 64 4.71 -14.20 19.62
N GLY A 65 3.82 -15.20 19.62
CA GLY A 65 2.91 -15.41 20.74
C GLY A 65 3.53 -16.19 21.90
N HIS A 66 3.15 -15.81 23.12
CA HIS A 66 3.50 -16.45 24.38
C HIS A 66 2.23 -16.67 25.23
N GLN A 67 2.37 -17.10 26.48
CA GLN A 67 1.22 -17.49 27.34
C GLN A 67 0.27 -16.33 27.70
N LEU A 68 0.82 -15.11 27.79
CA LEU A 68 0.06 -13.93 28.22
C LEU A 68 -0.34 -13.02 27.04
N GLY A 69 0.34 -13.13 25.91
CA GLY A 69 0.07 -12.26 24.77
C GLY A 69 1.07 -12.43 23.64
N ILE A 70 1.48 -11.32 23.02
CA ILE A 70 2.28 -11.34 21.79
C ILE A 70 3.42 -10.31 21.83
N ASP A 71 4.62 -10.78 21.51
CA ASP A 71 5.80 -9.95 21.26
C ASP A 71 5.85 -9.47 19.81
N LEU A 72 6.28 -8.23 19.61
CA LEU A 72 6.52 -7.60 18.31
C LEU A 72 8.00 -7.22 18.20
N ASP A 73 8.62 -7.54 17.07
CA ASP A 73 10.01 -7.19 16.73
C ASP A 73 10.06 -6.51 15.37
N PHE A 74 10.12 -5.18 15.39
CA PHE A 74 10.06 -4.32 14.21
C PHE A 74 11.39 -4.27 13.42
N LYS A 75 12.41 -5.04 13.83
CA LYS A 75 13.75 -5.08 13.19
C LYS A 75 14.36 -3.70 12.92
N HIS A 76 13.99 -2.74 13.75
CA HIS A 76 14.44 -1.36 13.66
C HIS A 76 15.15 -1.00 14.97
N PRO A 77 16.47 -1.24 15.08
CA PRO A 77 17.19 -1.12 16.37
C PRO A 77 17.19 0.28 16.97
N ARG A 78 16.98 1.31 16.12
CA ARG A 78 16.88 2.72 16.55
C ARG A 78 15.48 3.10 17.02
N LEU A 79 14.47 2.25 16.80
CA LEU A 79 13.08 2.53 17.17
C LEU A 79 12.89 2.46 18.68
N ASN A 80 12.61 3.61 19.28
CA ASN A 80 12.19 3.73 20.67
C ASN A 80 10.91 4.57 20.71
N GLY A 81 10.00 4.23 21.62
CA GLY A 81 8.72 4.92 21.70
C GLY A 81 7.65 4.14 22.47
N ILE A 82 6.40 4.33 22.06
CA ILE A 82 5.22 3.76 22.69
C ILE A 82 4.40 3.02 21.63
N LEU A 83 3.94 1.82 22.01
CA LEU A 83 2.97 1.03 21.28
C LEU A 83 1.62 1.15 21.96
N TYR A 84 0.70 1.89 21.36
CA TYR A 84 -0.70 1.83 21.75
C TYR A 84 -1.35 0.62 21.10
N TYR A 85 -2.25 -0.06 21.79
CA TYR A 85 -2.89 -1.27 21.27
C TYR A 85 -4.31 -1.41 21.81
N GLY A 86 -5.12 -2.19 21.11
CA GLY A 86 -6.49 -2.50 21.50
C GLY A 86 -7.14 -3.46 20.51
N PHE A 87 -8.44 -3.73 20.68
CA PHE A 87 -9.15 -4.61 19.76
C PHE A 87 -9.81 -3.86 18.61
N ILE A 88 -10.00 -4.57 17.51
CA ILE A 88 -10.86 -4.16 16.40
C ILE A 88 -12.09 -5.07 16.39
N ASN A 89 -13.28 -4.50 16.58
CA ASN A 89 -14.53 -5.25 16.61
C ASN A 89 -15.18 -5.31 15.22
N TYR A 90 -14.84 -6.33 14.44
CA TYR A 90 -15.42 -6.58 13.12
C TYR A 90 -16.85 -7.14 13.15
N ASN A 91 -17.33 -7.65 14.29
CA ASN A 91 -18.67 -8.23 14.40
C ASN A 91 -19.73 -7.22 14.84
N GLY A 92 -19.33 -6.19 15.59
CA GLY A 92 -20.24 -5.22 16.21
C GLY A 92 -20.24 -3.83 15.57
N ALA A 93 -19.29 -3.52 14.68
CA ALA A 93 -19.17 -2.19 14.06
C ALA A 93 -19.23 -2.27 12.53
N LYS A 94 -20.02 -1.38 11.91
CA LYS A 94 -20.10 -1.25 10.45
C LYS A 94 -18.80 -0.71 9.85
N MET A 95 -18.12 0.19 10.54
CA MET A 95 -16.84 0.77 10.11
C MET A 95 -15.80 0.50 11.20
N PRO A 96 -15.31 -0.74 11.29
CA PRO A 96 -14.49 -1.18 12.41
C PRO A 96 -13.19 -0.39 12.48
N GLN A 97 -12.89 0.12 13.68
CA GLN A 97 -11.63 0.80 13.99
C GLN A 97 -11.04 0.22 15.27
N THR A 98 -9.75 0.47 15.47
CA THR A 98 -9.06 0.10 16.71
C THR A 98 -9.61 0.93 17.86
N VAL A 99 -10.11 0.26 18.90
CA VAL A 99 -10.41 0.90 20.17
C VAL A 99 -9.19 0.73 21.07
N PHE A 100 -8.35 1.77 21.11
CA PHE A 100 -7.12 1.74 21.90
C PHE A 100 -7.42 1.61 23.40
N PHE A 101 -6.71 0.69 24.05
CA PHE A 101 -6.81 0.48 25.47
C PHE A 101 -6.02 1.54 26.24
N ARG A 102 -6.44 1.81 27.49
CA ARG A 102 -5.81 2.81 28.35
C ARG A 102 -4.34 2.53 28.70
N LYS A 103 -3.91 1.26 28.64
CA LYS A 103 -2.50 0.89 28.82
C LYS A 103 -1.82 0.79 27.47
N SER A 104 -0.55 1.18 27.45
CA SER A 104 0.34 1.05 26.30
C SER A 104 1.56 0.21 26.68
N ALA A 105 2.31 -0.23 25.67
CA ALA A 105 3.58 -0.93 25.84
C ALA A 105 4.74 -0.03 25.39
N LYS A 106 5.92 -0.17 26.00
CA LYS A 106 7.10 0.57 25.58
C LYS A 106 7.78 -0.17 24.43
N ILE A 107 8.18 0.58 23.41
CA ILE A 107 9.05 0.08 22.35
C ILE A 107 10.50 0.43 22.72
N LYS A 108 11.36 -0.58 22.82
CA LYS A 108 12.79 -0.41 23.09
C LYS A 108 13.60 -1.17 22.06
N GLY A 109 14.45 -0.46 21.32
CA GLY A 109 15.30 -1.06 20.28
C GLY A 109 14.50 -1.89 19.25
N GLY A 110 13.33 -1.38 18.85
CA GLY A 110 12.43 -2.04 17.90
C GLY A 110 11.60 -3.20 18.48
N LYS A 111 11.62 -3.44 19.79
CA LYS A 111 10.89 -4.55 20.41
C LYS A 111 9.82 -4.05 21.39
N SER A 112 8.69 -4.72 21.42
CA SER A 112 7.57 -4.46 22.35
C SER A 112 6.81 -5.75 22.65
N SER A 113 6.04 -5.76 23.73
CA SER A 113 5.20 -6.89 24.13
C SER A 113 3.81 -6.41 24.52
N ILE A 114 2.78 -7.08 24.01
CA ILE A 114 1.37 -6.83 24.34
C ILE A 114 0.90 -7.97 25.24
N ASP A 115 0.58 -7.66 26.49
CA ASP A 115 -0.08 -8.61 27.39
C ASP A 115 -1.60 -8.53 27.17
N ILE A 116 -2.15 -9.54 26.50
CA ILE A 116 -3.56 -9.63 26.14
C ILE A 116 -4.36 -10.19 27.32
N LYS A 117 -3.88 -11.28 27.94
CA LYS A 117 -4.60 -12.00 29.00
C LYS A 117 -4.79 -11.15 30.26
N GLN A 118 -3.82 -10.31 30.62
CA GLN A 118 -3.95 -9.47 31.81
C GLN A 118 -4.71 -8.16 31.55
N ASN A 119 -4.62 -7.60 30.34
CA ASN A 119 -5.11 -6.25 30.07
C ASN A 119 -6.42 -6.21 29.28
N LEU A 120 -6.68 -7.24 28.47
CA LEU A 120 -7.76 -7.27 27.50
C LEU A 120 -8.72 -8.46 27.72
N SER A 121 -8.84 -8.94 28.96
CA SER A 121 -9.75 -10.02 29.40
C SER A 121 -10.93 -9.49 30.23
N GLY A 122 -11.91 -10.36 30.49
CA GLY A 122 -13.08 -10.11 31.33
C GLY A 122 -13.91 -8.96 30.77
N ARG A 123 -14.16 -7.92 31.59
CA ARG A 123 -14.91 -6.74 31.14
C ARG A 123 -14.25 -5.95 30.00
N TYR A 124 -12.98 -6.21 29.70
CA TYR A 124 -12.23 -5.57 28.62
C TYR A 124 -12.14 -6.42 27.35
N ASP A 125 -12.70 -7.64 27.38
CA ASP A 125 -12.86 -8.46 26.19
C ASP A 125 -14.06 -7.98 25.34
N MET A 126 -13.88 -6.85 24.67
CA MET A 126 -14.93 -6.27 23.80
C MET A 126 -15.17 -7.04 22.50
N VAL A 127 -14.42 -8.11 22.24
CA VAL A 127 -14.54 -8.95 21.01
C VAL A 127 -14.90 -10.40 21.31
N GLY A 128 -15.09 -10.76 22.59
CA GLY A 128 -15.36 -12.13 23.01
C GLY A 128 -14.25 -13.12 22.63
N TRP A 129 -12.98 -12.71 22.68
CA TRP A 129 -11.87 -13.61 22.35
C TRP A 129 -11.70 -14.74 23.39
N GLU A 130 -12.10 -14.53 24.64
CA GLU A 130 -11.97 -15.55 25.69
C GLU A 130 -12.83 -16.78 25.37
N GLU A 131 -14.04 -16.54 24.87
CA GLU A 131 -14.97 -17.57 24.40
C GLU A 131 -14.62 -18.06 22.99
N SER A 132 -14.46 -17.14 22.03
CA SER A 132 -14.25 -17.49 20.62
C SER A 132 -12.82 -17.98 20.30
N ARG A 133 -11.91 -17.87 21.27
CA ARG A 133 -10.50 -18.25 21.18
C ARG A 133 -9.72 -17.56 20.06
N LYS A 134 -10.17 -16.39 19.61
CA LYS A 134 -9.53 -15.60 18.55
C LYS A 134 -9.88 -14.12 18.67
N GLY A 135 -9.02 -13.27 18.14
CA GLY A 135 -9.26 -11.83 18.10
C GLY A 135 -8.38 -11.14 17.06
N ILE A 136 -8.64 -9.85 16.86
CA ILE A 136 -7.80 -8.98 16.03
C ILE A 136 -7.44 -7.76 16.86
N LEU A 137 -6.14 -7.56 17.06
CA LEU A 137 -5.57 -6.37 17.64
C LEU A 137 -5.35 -5.33 16.54
N GLY A 138 -5.57 -4.06 16.90
CA GLY A 138 -4.95 -2.94 16.23
C GLY A 138 -3.87 -2.36 17.14
N TYR A 139 -2.80 -1.82 16.56
CA TYR A 139 -1.74 -1.14 17.29
C TYR A 139 -1.26 0.10 16.56
N ARG A 140 -0.68 1.04 17.29
CA ARG A 140 -0.10 2.29 16.79
C ARG A 140 1.30 2.45 17.33
N ILE A 141 2.26 2.62 16.43
CA ILE A 141 3.66 2.89 16.75
C ILE A 141 3.85 4.41 16.83
N VAL A 142 4.23 4.90 18.01
CA VAL A 142 4.57 6.31 18.25
C VAL A 142 6.02 6.40 18.66
N LEU A 143 6.79 7.23 17.98
CA LEU A 143 8.21 7.47 18.23
C LEU A 143 8.43 8.22 19.55
N GLY A 144 9.67 8.20 20.06
CA GLY A 144 10.03 8.90 21.31
C GLY A 144 9.80 10.41 21.28
N ASN A 145 9.73 11.03 20.09
CA ASN A 145 9.39 12.45 19.90
C ASN A 145 7.87 12.71 19.76
N GLY A 146 7.03 11.67 19.87
CA GLY A 146 5.57 11.77 19.76
C GLY A 146 5.01 11.64 18.33
N ALA A 147 5.86 11.55 17.30
CA ALA A 147 5.41 11.34 15.92
C ALA A 147 4.79 9.94 15.75
N ILE A 148 3.68 9.86 15.01
CA ILE A 148 3.03 8.58 14.70
C ILE A 148 3.70 7.99 13.46
N LEU A 149 4.23 6.77 13.58
CA LEU A 149 4.92 6.09 12.49
C LEU A 149 3.95 5.26 11.65
N TYR A 150 3.14 4.42 12.31
CA TYR A 150 2.37 3.37 11.65
C TYR A 150 1.20 2.91 12.51
N ASP A 151 0.07 2.63 11.86
CA ASP A 151 -1.05 1.89 12.43
C ASP A 151 -1.07 0.47 11.84
N GLY A 152 -1.04 -0.56 12.69
CA GLY A 152 -0.98 -1.94 12.25
C GLY A 152 -2.08 -2.81 12.83
N LYS A 153 -2.21 -4.01 12.27
CA LYS A 153 -3.18 -5.02 12.68
C LYS A 153 -2.51 -6.35 12.97
N LEU A 154 -3.10 -7.12 13.87
CA LEU A 154 -2.62 -8.46 14.19
C LEU A 154 -3.77 -9.39 14.61
N ALA A 155 -4.05 -10.38 13.77
CA ALA A 155 -4.94 -11.47 14.09
C ALA A 155 -4.24 -12.52 14.96
N PHE A 156 -4.97 -13.07 15.93
CA PHE A 156 -4.45 -14.14 16.78
C PHE A 156 -5.51 -15.18 17.10
N THR A 157 -5.04 -16.37 17.46
CA THR A 157 -5.82 -17.39 18.15
C THR A 157 -5.21 -17.67 19.50
N HIS A 158 -5.99 -18.22 20.42
CA HIS A 158 -5.54 -18.62 21.73
C HIS A 158 -5.94 -20.07 21.97
N ASN A 159 -4.98 -20.91 22.36
CA ASN A 159 -5.28 -22.21 22.96
C ASN A 159 -4.86 -22.18 24.44
N GLU A 160 -5.10 -23.25 25.19
CA GLU A 160 -4.79 -23.31 26.63
C GLU A 160 -3.32 -23.01 26.97
N LEU A 161 -2.41 -23.17 26.00
CA LEU A 161 -0.97 -23.00 26.19
C LEU A 161 -0.48 -21.60 25.85
N LYS A 162 -0.88 -21.02 24.71
CA LYS A 162 -0.37 -19.72 24.26
C LYS A 162 -1.24 -19.02 23.24
N PHE A 163 -1.03 -17.71 23.12
CA PHE A 163 -1.44 -16.95 21.97
C PHE A 163 -0.61 -17.36 20.75
N LYS A 164 -1.26 -17.35 19.58
CA LYS A 164 -0.66 -17.69 18.30
C LYS A 164 -1.04 -16.63 17.27
N PRO A 165 -0.07 -15.86 16.77
CA PRO A 165 -0.28 -14.96 15.63
C PRO A 165 -0.75 -15.73 14.40
N GLU A 166 -1.75 -15.19 13.71
CA GLU A 166 -2.34 -15.77 12.50
C GLU A 166 -2.13 -14.83 11.30
N PRO A 167 -2.21 -15.34 10.06
CA PRO A 167 -2.27 -14.48 8.87
C PRO A 167 -3.34 -13.40 9.05
N THR A 168 -2.94 -12.15 8.88
CA THR A 168 -3.74 -10.98 9.21
C THR A 168 -4.05 -10.19 7.94
N LEU A 169 -5.26 -9.64 7.85
CA LEU A 169 -5.62 -8.61 6.87
C LEU A 169 -4.94 -7.30 7.28
N ILE A 170 -3.88 -6.89 6.56
CA ILE A 170 -3.09 -5.70 6.89
C ILE A 170 -3.64 -4.46 6.19
N GLU A 171 -4.15 -4.61 4.96
CA GLU A 171 -4.76 -3.54 4.19
C GLU A 171 -6.02 -4.05 3.47
N GLY A 172 -7.04 -3.20 3.38
CA GLY A 172 -8.30 -3.52 2.71
C GLY A 172 -9.24 -4.40 3.53
N PRO A 173 -10.28 -5.00 2.91
CA PRO A 173 -10.51 -5.03 1.48
C PRO A 173 -10.89 -3.67 0.88
N PHE A 174 -10.40 -3.41 -0.33
CA PHE A 174 -10.80 -2.28 -1.13
C PHE A 174 -11.66 -2.74 -2.30
N ILE A 175 -12.62 -1.90 -2.67
CA ILE A 175 -13.39 -2.05 -3.91
C ILE A 175 -12.61 -1.35 -5.02
N ASN A 176 -12.11 -2.12 -5.97
CA ASN A 176 -11.35 -1.63 -7.11
C ASN A 176 -11.98 -2.11 -8.42
N LYS A 177 -11.62 -1.44 -9.51
CA LYS A 177 -12.04 -1.78 -10.88
C LYS A 177 -13.56 -2.09 -10.97
N LEU A 178 -14.39 -1.25 -10.32
CA LEU A 178 -15.83 -1.47 -10.17
C LEU A 178 -16.55 -1.17 -11.50
N GLU A 179 -17.22 -2.17 -12.05
CA GLU A 179 -17.91 -2.12 -13.34
C GLU A 179 -19.37 -2.55 -13.18
N PRO A 180 -20.19 -2.48 -14.26
CA PRO A 180 -21.58 -2.89 -14.16
C PRO A 180 -21.78 -4.36 -13.85
N ASN A 181 -20.90 -5.21 -14.37
CA ASN A 181 -21.01 -6.66 -14.24
C ASN A 181 -19.82 -7.31 -13.53
N SER A 182 -18.90 -6.50 -12.99
CA SER A 182 -17.69 -7.00 -12.36
C SER A 182 -17.14 -6.06 -11.30
N VAL A 183 -16.31 -6.60 -10.40
CA VAL A 183 -15.54 -5.85 -9.40
C VAL A 183 -14.26 -6.60 -9.08
N VAL A 184 -13.21 -5.89 -8.69
CA VAL A 184 -12.02 -6.48 -8.08
C VAL A 184 -12.03 -6.13 -6.60
N ILE A 185 -12.00 -7.15 -5.74
CA ILE A 185 -11.81 -6.95 -4.30
C ILE A 185 -10.32 -7.20 -4.01
N SER A 186 -9.63 -6.16 -3.55
CA SER A 186 -8.21 -6.22 -3.27
C SER A 186 -7.88 -6.11 -1.80
N PHE A 187 -6.82 -6.78 -1.35
CA PHE A 187 -6.32 -6.69 0.03
C PHE A 187 -4.91 -7.25 0.18
N THR A 188 -4.23 -6.86 1.24
CA THR A 188 -2.90 -7.36 1.60
C THR A 188 -2.95 -8.16 2.89
N THR A 189 -2.24 -9.29 2.95
CA THR A 189 -2.11 -10.10 4.16
C THR A 189 -0.68 -10.17 4.68
N SER A 190 -0.51 -10.44 5.97
CA SER A 190 0.83 -10.50 6.61
C SER A 190 1.67 -11.73 6.22
N LYS A 191 1.08 -12.70 5.52
CA LYS A 191 1.73 -13.94 5.09
C LYS A 191 1.12 -14.40 3.77
N GLN A 192 1.93 -15.00 2.90
CA GLN A 192 1.41 -15.64 1.69
C GLN A 192 0.38 -16.72 2.04
N ILE A 193 -0.85 -16.51 1.59
CA ILE A 193 -1.95 -17.45 1.78
C ILE A 193 -2.82 -17.52 0.53
N LYS A 194 -3.66 -18.56 0.43
CA LYS A 194 -4.81 -18.55 -0.48
C LYS A 194 -5.99 -17.97 0.29
N ALA A 195 -6.45 -16.80 -0.09
CA ALA A 195 -7.65 -16.19 0.45
C ALA A 195 -8.85 -16.47 -0.45
N SER A 196 -10.03 -16.08 0.02
CA SER A 196 -11.25 -16.22 -0.76
C SER A 196 -12.23 -15.09 -0.47
N VAL A 197 -12.95 -14.66 -1.49
CA VAL A 197 -14.09 -13.75 -1.38
C VAL A 197 -15.35 -14.51 -1.73
N LYS A 198 -16.38 -14.39 -0.88
CA LYS A 198 -17.72 -14.94 -1.15
C LYS A 198 -18.66 -13.80 -1.53
N VAL A 199 -19.33 -13.90 -2.67
CA VAL A 199 -20.38 -12.97 -3.14
C VAL A 199 -21.55 -13.81 -3.65
N ASN A 200 -22.79 -13.50 -3.25
CA ASN A 200 -24.00 -14.23 -3.66
C ASN A 200 -23.88 -15.76 -3.58
N GLY A 201 -23.39 -16.28 -2.45
CA GLY A 201 -23.24 -17.74 -2.30
C GLY A 201 -22.01 -18.33 -2.98
N LYS A 202 -21.50 -17.71 -4.05
CA LYS A 202 -20.35 -18.17 -4.83
C LYS A 202 -19.02 -17.74 -4.19
N SER A 203 -18.01 -18.60 -4.29
CA SER A 203 -16.67 -18.36 -3.73
C SER A 203 -15.64 -18.20 -4.83
N TYR A 204 -14.89 -17.10 -4.77
CA TYR A 204 -13.77 -16.76 -5.63
C TYR A 204 -12.48 -16.88 -4.79
N LYS A 205 -11.40 -17.44 -5.35
CA LYS A 205 -10.19 -17.79 -4.59
C LYS A 205 -8.94 -17.50 -5.38
N ASP A 206 -7.85 -17.21 -4.68
CA ASP A 206 -6.54 -17.16 -5.29
C ASP A 206 -6.13 -18.53 -5.84
N LYS A 207 -5.40 -18.51 -6.96
CA LYS A 207 -4.77 -19.71 -7.51
C LYS A 207 -3.60 -20.16 -6.63
N ASN A 208 -2.75 -19.20 -6.24
CA ASN A 208 -1.51 -19.41 -5.50
C ASN A 208 -1.51 -18.65 -4.17
N PRO A 209 -0.72 -19.10 -3.16
CA PRO A 209 -0.49 -18.30 -1.97
C PRO A 209 0.23 -17.00 -2.32
N VAL A 210 -0.33 -15.85 -1.95
CA VAL A 210 0.20 -14.51 -2.25
C VAL A 210 0.01 -13.58 -1.06
N PHE A 211 0.76 -12.47 -1.01
CA PHE A 211 0.58 -11.40 -0.01
C PHE A 211 -0.52 -10.42 -0.45
N HIS A 212 -0.44 -9.99 -1.70
CA HIS A 212 -1.40 -9.08 -2.34
C HIS A 212 -2.42 -9.90 -3.12
N HIS A 213 -3.69 -9.68 -2.81
CA HIS A 213 -4.81 -10.43 -3.36
C HIS A 213 -5.62 -9.50 -4.26
N GLU A 214 -5.91 -9.97 -5.47
CA GLU A 214 -6.75 -9.26 -6.45
C GLU A 214 -7.80 -10.23 -6.98
N ILE A 215 -8.94 -10.29 -6.30
CA ILE A 215 -9.96 -11.29 -6.61
C ILE A 215 -11.05 -10.65 -7.45
N LYS A 216 -11.01 -10.89 -8.76
CA LYS A 216 -12.08 -10.51 -9.70
C LYS A 216 -13.33 -11.33 -9.48
N ILE A 217 -14.45 -10.64 -9.32
CA ILE A 217 -15.81 -11.18 -9.29
C ILE A 217 -16.50 -10.70 -10.55
N ASP A 218 -17.02 -11.64 -11.33
CA ASP A 218 -17.70 -11.41 -12.61
C ASP A 218 -19.17 -11.86 -12.57
N LYS A 219 -19.88 -11.58 -13.66
CA LYS A 219 -21.29 -11.98 -13.87
C LYS A 219 -22.22 -11.41 -12.80
N LEU A 220 -21.97 -10.16 -12.44
CA LEU A 220 -22.85 -9.36 -11.60
C LEU A 220 -23.88 -8.64 -12.45
N GLU A 221 -24.97 -8.24 -11.82
CA GLU A 221 -25.98 -7.40 -12.40
C GLU A 221 -25.62 -5.92 -12.17
N PRO A 222 -25.85 -5.05 -13.17
CA PRO A 222 -25.67 -3.61 -13.02
C PRO A 222 -26.49 -3.02 -11.88
N ASN A 223 -26.00 -1.92 -11.30
CA ASN A 223 -26.71 -1.11 -10.31
C ASN A 223 -27.26 -1.89 -9.11
N THR A 224 -26.60 -2.98 -8.72
CA THR A 224 -27.10 -3.94 -7.73
C THR A 224 -26.17 -3.98 -6.52
N THR A 225 -26.74 -4.02 -5.32
CA THR A 225 -25.97 -4.13 -4.07
C THR A 225 -25.72 -5.59 -3.75
N TYR A 226 -24.47 -5.90 -3.42
CA TYR A 226 -24.00 -7.23 -3.08
C TYR A 226 -23.34 -7.23 -1.70
N ASP A 227 -23.73 -8.20 -0.86
CA ASP A 227 -22.92 -8.59 0.30
C ASP A 227 -21.71 -9.39 -0.15
N TYR A 228 -20.56 -9.09 0.43
CA TYR A 228 -19.36 -9.91 0.25
C TYR A 228 -18.67 -10.23 1.57
N THR A 229 -17.98 -11.36 1.59
CA THR A 229 -17.16 -11.79 2.74
C THR A 229 -15.77 -12.20 2.29
N VAL A 230 -14.75 -11.49 2.75
CA VAL A 230 -13.35 -11.92 2.67
C VAL A 230 -13.10 -12.95 3.76
N LYS A 231 -12.47 -14.08 3.41
CA LYS A 231 -12.11 -15.14 4.35
C LYS A 231 -10.59 -15.35 4.34
N ILE A 232 -9.99 -15.15 5.49
CA ILE A 232 -8.57 -15.38 5.76
C ILE A 232 -8.49 -16.43 6.86
N LYS A 233 -8.21 -17.68 6.47
CA LYS A 233 -8.27 -18.84 7.38
C LYS A 233 -9.63 -18.89 8.11
N ARG A 234 -9.63 -18.62 9.42
CA ARG A 234 -10.83 -18.64 10.29
C ARG A 234 -11.43 -17.25 10.56
N PHE A 235 -10.84 -16.21 10.01
CA PHE A 235 -11.30 -14.83 10.11
C PHE A 235 -12.17 -14.50 8.89
N LYS A 236 -13.26 -13.78 9.13
CA LYS A 236 -14.24 -13.38 8.13
C LYS A 236 -14.47 -11.89 8.27
N PHE A 237 -14.48 -11.18 7.15
CA PHE A 237 -14.70 -9.75 7.09
C PHE A 237 -15.82 -9.51 6.08
N SER A 238 -16.96 -8.98 6.52
CA SER A 238 -18.17 -8.88 5.71
C SER A 238 -18.57 -7.42 5.49
N TYR A 239 -18.79 -7.06 4.24
CA TYR A 239 -19.14 -5.71 3.82
C TYR A 239 -20.08 -5.76 2.61
N GLN A 240 -20.35 -4.60 2.00
CA GLN A 240 -21.22 -4.46 0.84
C GLN A 240 -20.60 -3.56 -0.21
N PHE A 241 -20.89 -3.82 -1.48
CA PHE A 241 -20.63 -2.88 -2.57
C PHE A 241 -21.86 -2.81 -3.49
N LYS A 242 -21.94 -1.75 -4.29
CA LYS A 242 -22.97 -1.59 -5.33
C LYS A 242 -22.28 -1.55 -6.68
N THR A 243 -22.65 -2.42 -7.61
CA THR A 243 -22.10 -2.39 -8.97
C THR A 243 -22.43 -1.10 -9.69
N ALA A 244 -21.59 -0.73 -10.64
CA ALA A 244 -21.89 0.40 -11.48
C ALA A 244 -23.20 0.11 -12.28
N PRO A 245 -23.98 1.12 -12.58
CA PRO A 245 -25.08 1.01 -13.55
C PRO A 245 -24.55 0.94 -14.99
N GLU A 246 -25.37 0.49 -15.94
CA GLU A 246 -24.99 0.38 -17.36
C GLU A 246 -24.49 1.71 -17.96
N PRO A 247 -23.50 1.69 -18.87
CA PRO A 247 -23.04 2.87 -19.58
C PRO A 247 -24.20 3.57 -20.31
N GLY A 248 -24.22 4.90 -20.26
CA GLY A 248 -25.29 5.72 -20.85
C GLY A 248 -26.55 5.87 -19.98
N SER A 249 -26.63 5.20 -18.83
CA SER A 249 -27.73 5.40 -17.89
C SER A 249 -27.75 6.84 -17.35
N ARG A 250 -28.95 7.41 -17.25
CA ARG A 250 -29.20 8.81 -16.81
C ARG A 250 -29.56 8.93 -15.32
N ASN A 251 -29.36 7.87 -14.53
CA ASN A 251 -29.62 7.93 -13.09
C ASN A 251 -28.71 8.97 -12.45
N LYS A 252 -29.28 9.86 -11.64
CA LYS A 252 -28.51 10.81 -10.83
C LYS A 252 -27.55 10.03 -9.91
N PHE A 253 -26.35 10.56 -9.71
CA PHE A 253 -25.37 10.02 -8.79
C PHE A 253 -24.56 11.17 -8.18
N THR A 254 -23.97 10.89 -7.02
CA THR A 254 -23.05 11.79 -6.32
C THR A 254 -21.67 11.14 -6.36
N PHE A 255 -20.63 11.95 -6.49
CA PHE A 255 -19.25 11.51 -6.30
C PHE A 255 -18.47 12.57 -5.52
N ALA A 256 -17.41 12.13 -4.85
CA ALA A 256 -16.49 13.04 -4.18
C ALA A 256 -15.19 13.16 -4.97
N TYR A 257 -14.58 14.34 -4.90
CA TYR A 257 -13.30 14.65 -5.52
C TYR A 257 -12.38 15.31 -4.49
N ALA A 258 -11.12 14.88 -4.44
CA ALA A 258 -10.09 15.47 -3.58
C ALA A 258 -8.68 15.23 -4.16
N SER A 259 -7.69 15.95 -3.62
CA SER A 259 -6.25 15.75 -3.84
C SER A 259 -5.48 16.23 -2.59
N ASP A 260 -4.16 16.11 -2.58
CA ASP A 260 -3.28 16.76 -1.60
C ASP A 260 -3.57 16.40 -0.13
N SER A 261 -3.33 15.14 0.25
CA SER A 261 -3.50 14.64 1.63
C SER A 261 -2.20 14.45 2.39
N ARG A 262 -1.14 15.13 1.94
CA ARG A 262 0.20 15.10 2.51
C ARG A 262 0.20 15.54 3.98
N SER A 263 1.25 15.18 4.71
CA SER A 263 1.35 15.55 6.14
C SER A 263 1.15 17.05 6.35
N GLY A 264 0.38 17.39 7.39
CA GLY A 264 0.09 18.76 7.78
C GLY A 264 0.75 19.11 9.12
N LEU A 265 0.90 20.41 9.37
CA LEU A 265 1.37 20.91 10.65
C LEU A 265 0.35 20.61 11.78
N GLY A 266 0.84 20.47 13.02
CA GLY A 266 0.00 20.28 14.21
C GLY A 266 0.03 18.88 14.82
N GLY A 267 0.82 17.95 14.27
CA GLY A 267 1.09 16.63 14.84
C GLY A 267 -0.13 15.71 14.94
N GLY A 268 0.04 14.59 15.67
CA GLY A 268 -0.98 13.56 15.78
C GLY A 268 -1.38 13.00 14.42
N GLU A 269 -2.68 12.79 14.18
CA GLU A 269 -3.16 12.22 12.91
C GLU A 269 -3.07 13.17 11.71
N ARG A 270 -2.61 14.42 11.90
CA ARG A 270 -2.27 15.31 10.78
C ARG A 270 -0.95 14.93 10.11
N ASP A 271 -0.12 14.13 10.80
CA ASP A 271 1.10 13.56 10.27
C ASP A 271 1.29 12.13 10.81
N ILE A 272 0.78 11.16 10.06
CA ILE A 272 1.12 9.75 10.23
C ILE A 272 2.11 9.39 9.13
N PHE A 273 3.38 9.74 9.39
CA PHE A 273 4.52 9.51 8.49
C PHE A 273 4.19 9.87 7.04
N GLY A 274 3.99 11.17 6.78
CA GLY A 274 3.79 11.69 5.43
C GLY A 274 2.33 11.77 4.96
N VAL A 275 1.38 11.41 5.81
CA VAL A 275 -0.05 11.43 5.49
C VAL A 275 -0.86 12.17 6.55
N ASN A 276 -1.78 13.03 6.10
CA ASN A 276 -2.79 13.66 6.94
C ASN A 276 -4.03 12.75 7.05
N ALA A 277 -3.92 11.71 7.87
CA ALA A 277 -5.00 10.75 8.11
C ALA A 277 -6.25 11.43 8.72
N TYR A 278 -6.06 12.52 9.47
CA TYR A 278 -7.14 13.31 10.05
C TYR A 278 -8.08 13.90 8.99
N ILE A 279 -7.53 14.51 7.93
CA ILE A 279 -8.37 15.06 6.86
C ILE A 279 -8.96 13.94 6.01
N MET A 280 -8.20 12.89 5.73
CA MET A 280 -8.68 11.77 4.90
C MET A 280 -9.86 11.04 5.51
N LYS A 281 -9.84 10.78 6.82
CA LYS A 281 -10.99 10.19 7.53
C LYS A 281 -12.25 11.04 7.41
N ARG A 282 -12.10 12.37 7.40
CA ARG A 282 -13.23 13.31 7.25
C ARG A 282 -13.78 13.35 5.84
N VAL A 283 -12.89 13.42 4.84
CA VAL A 283 -13.28 13.33 3.42
C VAL A 283 -14.02 12.02 3.18
N ALA A 284 -13.49 10.90 3.65
CA ALA A 284 -14.10 9.59 3.49
C ALA A 284 -15.45 9.47 4.21
N SER A 285 -15.55 9.99 5.44
CA SER A 285 -16.79 10.02 6.21
C SER A 285 -17.86 10.89 5.53
N LEU A 286 -17.50 12.07 5.04
CA LEU A 286 -18.42 12.98 4.38
C LEU A 286 -18.88 12.40 3.04
N ALA A 287 -17.96 11.89 2.23
CA ALA A 287 -18.31 11.22 0.97
C ALA A 287 -19.32 10.09 1.20
N LYS A 288 -19.12 9.30 2.27
CA LYS A 288 -20.05 8.23 2.62
C LYS A 288 -21.41 8.75 3.12
N SER A 289 -21.45 9.83 3.90
CA SER A 289 -22.71 10.41 4.40
C SER A 289 -23.53 11.06 3.28
N GLU A 290 -22.87 11.68 2.30
CA GLU A 290 -23.49 12.29 1.11
C GLU A 290 -23.90 11.25 0.05
N GLY A 291 -23.69 9.96 0.33
CA GLY A 291 -24.08 8.89 -0.59
C GLY A 291 -23.25 8.86 -1.87
N ALA A 292 -21.98 9.27 -1.83
CA ALA A 292 -21.08 9.18 -2.98
C ALA A 292 -20.95 7.74 -3.45
N GLU A 293 -21.11 7.51 -4.76
CA GLU A 293 -20.93 6.19 -5.37
C GLU A 293 -19.45 5.82 -5.50
N PHE A 294 -18.57 6.82 -5.53
CA PHE A 294 -17.10 6.67 -5.53
C PHE A 294 -16.43 7.96 -5.04
N VAL A 295 -15.15 7.84 -4.69
CA VAL A 295 -14.26 8.98 -4.41
C VAL A 295 -13.12 8.96 -5.42
N GLN A 296 -12.96 10.06 -6.15
CA GLN A 296 -11.78 10.29 -6.98
C GLN A 296 -10.75 11.09 -6.15
N PHE A 297 -9.58 10.52 -5.92
CA PHE A 297 -8.48 11.19 -5.23
C PHE A 297 -7.29 11.37 -6.17
N THR A 298 -6.93 12.58 -6.57
CA THR A 298 -6.13 12.81 -7.80
C THR A 298 -4.66 13.16 -7.56
N GLY A 299 -3.95 12.26 -6.90
CA GLY A 299 -2.52 12.44 -6.64
C GLY A 299 -2.24 13.22 -5.37
N ASP A 300 -0.95 13.26 -5.03
CA ASP A 300 -0.39 13.85 -3.82
C ASP A 300 -1.00 13.25 -2.55
N LEU A 301 -0.99 11.91 -2.52
CA LEU A 301 -1.50 11.12 -1.41
C LEU A 301 -0.59 11.26 -0.19
N ILE A 302 0.71 11.35 -0.45
CA ILE A 302 1.82 11.20 0.49
C ILE A 302 2.82 12.35 0.38
N ASN A 303 3.75 12.50 1.33
CA ASN A 303 4.80 13.53 1.23
C ASN A 303 5.74 13.30 0.04
N GLY A 304 5.98 12.05 -0.35
CA GLY A 304 6.71 11.77 -1.58
C GLY A 304 8.16 12.17 -1.61
N TYR A 305 8.68 12.28 -2.83
CA TYR A 305 10.08 12.60 -3.14
C TYR A 305 11.05 11.76 -2.30
N GLU A 306 10.72 10.49 -2.12
CA GLU A 306 11.48 9.58 -1.27
C GLU A 306 12.62 8.94 -2.06
N THR A 307 13.76 8.74 -1.41
CA THR A 307 14.86 7.94 -1.97
C THR A 307 14.71 6.45 -1.60
N SER A 308 13.72 6.11 -0.78
CA SER A 308 13.50 4.78 -0.21
C SER A 308 12.14 4.22 -0.60
N LYS A 309 12.15 3.07 -1.29
CA LYS A 309 10.92 2.31 -1.60
C LYS A 309 10.18 1.87 -0.34
N GLU A 310 10.90 1.54 0.74
CA GLU A 310 10.30 1.06 1.99
C GLU A 310 9.58 2.19 2.75
N ARG A 311 10.17 3.39 2.79
CA ARG A 311 9.52 4.57 3.37
C ARG A 311 8.29 4.97 2.57
N MET A 312 8.38 4.95 1.24
CA MET A 312 7.24 5.28 0.37
C MET A 312 6.07 4.29 0.54
N LYS A 313 6.34 2.99 0.62
CA LYS A 313 5.34 1.96 0.95
C LYS A 313 4.66 2.21 2.29
N LEU A 314 5.41 2.65 3.31
CA LEU A 314 4.83 3.03 4.60
C LEU A 314 3.86 4.20 4.46
N GLN A 315 4.21 5.26 3.71
CA GLN A 315 3.30 6.39 3.49
C GLN A 315 2.02 5.93 2.77
N TYR A 316 2.12 5.12 1.71
CA TYR A 316 0.95 4.57 1.02
C TYR A 316 0.09 3.69 1.92
N SER A 317 0.70 2.88 2.80
CA SER A 317 -0.05 2.08 3.76
C SER A 317 -0.83 2.96 4.74
N ASN A 318 -0.20 4.00 5.29
CA ASN A 318 -0.86 4.96 6.18
C ASN A 318 -2.02 5.69 5.47
N TRP A 319 -1.85 6.03 4.19
CA TRP A 319 -2.93 6.59 3.37
C TRP A 319 -4.09 5.61 3.21
N LYS A 320 -3.79 4.37 2.81
CA LYS A 320 -4.79 3.29 2.67
C LYS A 320 -5.54 3.04 3.98
N HIS A 321 -4.84 2.99 5.12
CA HIS A 321 -5.46 2.82 6.45
C HIS A 321 -6.39 3.96 6.84
N SER A 322 -6.09 5.19 6.41
CA SER A 322 -6.91 6.36 6.73
C SER A 322 -8.32 6.30 6.10
N ILE A 323 -8.43 5.67 4.92
CA ILE A 323 -9.70 5.53 4.18
C ILE A 323 -10.34 4.15 4.35
N GLU A 324 -9.58 3.15 4.82
CA GLU A 324 -9.98 1.75 4.86
C GLU A 324 -11.38 1.49 5.46
N PRO A 325 -11.78 2.11 6.59
CA PRO A 325 -13.12 1.90 7.15
C PRO A 325 -14.27 2.21 6.18
N PHE A 326 -14.01 3.04 5.17
CA PHE A 326 -14.95 3.43 4.12
C PHE A 326 -14.66 2.73 2.79
N GLY A 327 -13.38 2.47 2.48
CA GLY A 327 -12.92 1.80 1.27
C GLY A 327 -13.44 0.36 1.10
N HIS A 328 -13.93 -0.25 2.18
CA HIS A 328 -14.67 -1.51 2.13
C HIS A 328 -16.02 -1.42 1.40
N TYR A 329 -16.57 -0.20 1.26
CA TYR A 329 -17.95 0.06 0.82
C TYR A 329 -18.08 0.98 -0.39
N ILE A 330 -17.12 1.87 -0.57
CA ILE A 330 -17.07 2.80 -1.70
C ILE A 330 -15.67 2.73 -2.33
N PRO A 331 -15.55 2.71 -3.67
CA PRO A 331 -14.25 2.73 -4.33
C PRO A 331 -13.58 4.09 -4.12
N PHE A 332 -12.33 4.06 -3.71
CA PHE A 332 -11.41 5.20 -3.72
C PHE A 332 -10.45 5.01 -4.88
N ILE A 333 -10.60 5.84 -5.90
CA ILE A 333 -9.78 5.79 -7.11
C ILE A 333 -8.61 6.75 -6.90
N ALA A 334 -7.45 6.19 -6.57
CA ALA A 334 -6.23 6.93 -6.34
C ALA A 334 -5.55 7.27 -7.68
N GLY A 335 -5.24 8.54 -7.89
CA GLY A 335 -4.44 9.04 -8.99
C GLY A 335 -2.99 9.18 -8.58
N PHE A 336 -2.12 9.28 -9.59
CA PHE A 336 -0.71 9.55 -9.43
C PHE A 336 -0.48 11.07 -9.52
N GLY A 337 0.35 11.63 -8.64
CA GLY A 337 0.71 13.05 -8.50
C GLY A 337 2.22 13.22 -8.49
N ASN A 338 2.71 14.47 -8.41
CA ASN A 338 4.16 14.72 -8.35
C ASN A 338 4.77 14.30 -7.01
N HIS A 339 3.97 14.20 -5.94
CA HIS A 339 4.42 13.63 -4.67
C HIS A 339 4.36 12.09 -4.63
N GLU A 340 3.98 11.41 -5.70
CA GLU A 340 4.19 9.96 -5.80
C GLU A 340 5.62 9.63 -6.29
N ALA A 341 6.50 10.64 -6.38
CA ALA A 341 7.87 10.53 -6.87
C ALA A 341 8.81 9.74 -5.92
N TYR A 342 9.42 8.68 -6.46
CA TYR A 342 10.49 7.85 -5.92
C TYR A 342 11.79 8.16 -6.67
N VAL A 343 12.68 8.97 -6.10
CA VAL A 343 13.74 9.64 -6.89
C VAL A 343 15.15 9.37 -6.40
N TYR A 344 16.10 9.25 -7.32
CA TYR A 344 17.51 9.50 -6.99
C TYR A 344 17.67 10.99 -6.71
N LYS A 345 18.31 11.35 -5.58
CA LYS A 345 18.66 12.73 -5.24
C LYS A 345 20.16 12.94 -5.38
N PHE A 346 20.56 14.05 -5.97
CA PHE A 346 21.96 14.42 -6.16
C PHE A 346 22.18 15.81 -5.58
N HIS A 347 23.14 15.96 -4.66
CA HIS A 347 23.55 17.27 -4.13
C HIS A 347 24.89 17.69 -4.71
N ASP A 348 24.86 18.65 -5.66
CA ASP A 348 26.06 19.32 -6.12
C ASP A 348 26.50 20.34 -5.08
N LYS A 349 27.46 19.94 -4.24
CA LYS A 349 28.01 20.79 -3.17
C LYS A 349 28.76 22.03 -3.67
N TYR A 350 29.20 22.04 -4.93
CA TYR A 350 29.96 23.18 -5.47
C TYR A 350 29.02 24.31 -5.90
N GLU A 351 27.89 23.98 -6.54
CA GLU A 351 26.86 24.97 -6.90
C GLU A 351 25.77 25.12 -5.83
N ASP A 352 25.84 24.29 -4.78
CA ASP A 352 24.81 24.11 -3.76
C ASP A 352 23.41 23.88 -4.36
N ARG A 353 23.32 22.87 -5.23
CA ARG A 353 22.11 22.55 -6.00
C ARG A 353 21.69 21.10 -5.86
N TYR A 354 20.38 20.90 -5.82
CA TYR A 354 19.78 19.57 -5.82
C TYR A 354 19.21 19.22 -7.19
N TYR A 355 19.42 17.98 -7.60
CA TYR A 355 18.83 17.39 -8.79
C TYR A 355 18.10 16.10 -8.40
N MET A 356 17.01 15.81 -9.10
CA MET A 356 16.23 14.60 -8.88
C MET A 356 15.86 13.97 -10.21
N VAL A 357 15.97 12.65 -10.30
CA VAL A 357 15.40 11.86 -11.40
C VAL A 357 14.69 10.66 -10.81
N ASP A 358 13.70 10.12 -11.53
CA ASP A 358 13.02 8.91 -11.10
C ASP A 358 14.01 7.75 -10.95
N HIS A 359 13.72 6.83 -10.03
CA HIS A 359 14.50 5.61 -9.96
C HIS A 359 14.28 4.77 -11.23
N PHE A 360 15.26 3.93 -11.51
CA PHE A 360 15.20 2.91 -12.55
C PHE A 360 15.96 1.67 -12.05
N PRO A 361 15.76 0.46 -12.63
CA PRO A 361 14.99 0.14 -13.85
C PRO A 361 13.49 0.49 -13.79
N PHE A 362 12.93 1.01 -14.88
CA PHE A 362 11.52 1.48 -14.91
C PHE A 362 10.48 0.37 -14.73
N LYS A 363 10.87 -0.89 -14.97
CA LYS A 363 10.02 -2.06 -14.87
C LYS A 363 9.53 -2.34 -13.44
N ASP A 364 10.39 -2.16 -12.44
CA ASP A 364 10.13 -2.60 -11.06
C ASP A 364 10.75 -1.71 -9.96
N ASN A 365 11.48 -0.66 -10.37
CA ASN A 365 12.16 0.25 -9.47
C ASN A 365 12.02 1.71 -9.95
N SER A 366 10.79 2.13 -10.20
CA SER A 366 10.36 3.49 -10.56
C SER A 366 9.18 3.96 -9.73
N SER A 367 8.89 5.26 -9.75
CA SER A 367 7.73 5.83 -9.05
C SER A 367 6.43 5.11 -9.39
N GLU A 368 6.18 4.90 -10.69
CA GLU A 368 4.99 4.22 -11.21
C GLU A 368 4.94 2.76 -10.77
N SER A 369 6.06 2.04 -10.80
CA SER A 369 6.08 0.65 -10.34
C SER A 369 5.77 0.52 -8.85
N VAL A 370 6.26 1.46 -8.01
CA VAL A 370 5.96 1.45 -6.57
C VAL A 370 4.48 1.80 -6.33
N PHE A 371 3.89 2.65 -7.17
CA PHE A 371 2.46 2.96 -7.10
C PHE A 371 1.61 1.75 -7.52
N GLN A 372 1.95 1.08 -8.63
CA GLN A 372 1.31 -0.16 -9.11
C GLN A 372 1.42 -1.30 -8.08
N ASP A 373 2.52 -1.37 -7.33
CA ASP A 373 2.67 -2.32 -6.21
C ASP A 373 1.65 -2.08 -5.08
N ASN A 374 0.99 -0.91 -5.03
CA ASN A 374 0.18 -0.47 -3.89
C ASN A 374 -1.29 -0.20 -4.19
N PHE A 375 -1.63 0.15 -5.43
CA PHE A 375 -2.97 0.57 -5.85
C PHE A 375 -3.41 -0.20 -7.08
N ILE A 376 -4.71 -0.43 -7.19
CA ILE A 376 -5.31 -1.20 -8.28
C ILE A 376 -6.32 -0.31 -8.99
N ASN A 377 -5.96 0.11 -10.20
CA ASN A 377 -6.72 1.01 -11.05
C ASN A 377 -6.87 0.43 -12.45
N VAL A 378 -7.72 1.00 -13.29
CA VAL A 378 -7.80 0.56 -14.69
C VAL A 378 -6.49 0.78 -15.45
N GLU A 379 -6.25 -0.08 -16.44
CA GLU A 379 -5.05 -0.09 -17.28
C GLU A 379 -5.39 0.35 -18.71
N ASN A 380 -6.29 1.32 -18.86
CA ASN A 380 -6.76 1.82 -20.16
C ASN A 380 -6.11 3.15 -20.57
N GLY A 381 -4.95 3.45 -20.01
CA GLY A 381 -4.11 4.58 -20.39
C GLY A 381 -3.40 4.36 -21.73
N PRO A 382 -2.65 5.37 -22.20
CA PRO A 382 -1.73 5.22 -23.32
C PRO A 382 -0.61 4.22 -23.00
N GLU A 383 -0.03 3.62 -24.04
CA GLU A 383 1.22 2.87 -23.93
C GLU A 383 2.37 3.85 -23.64
N SER A 384 3.37 3.41 -22.87
CA SER A 384 4.51 4.25 -22.48
C SER A 384 5.61 4.29 -23.55
N GLU A 385 5.91 3.15 -24.16
CA GLU A 385 6.82 3.03 -25.31
C GLU A 385 5.97 3.07 -26.58
N ASP A 386 5.82 4.26 -27.17
CA ASP A 386 4.88 4.51 -28.26
C ASP A 386 5.56 4.75 -29.63
N GLY A 387 6.89 4.68 -29.68
CA GLY A 387 7.67 4.89 -30.90
C GLY A 387 7.60 6.31 -31.47
N THR A 388 7.21 7.28 -30.65
CA THR A 388 7.25 8.71 -31.02
C THR A 388 8.69 9.23 -31.10
N GLU A 389 8.86 10.47 -31.57
CA GLU A 389 10.18 11.13 -31.59
C GLU A 389 10.84 11.28 -30.20
N TYR A 390 10.08 11.08 -29.12
CA TYR A 390 10.55 11.15 -27.74
C TYR A 390 11.03 9.78 -27.22
N ASP A 391 10.71 8.69 -27.90
CA ASP A 391 11.19 7.32 -27.62
C ASP A 391 12.55 7.11 -28.29
N PRO A 392 13.66 7.11 -27.51
CA PRO A 392 15.00 7.07 -28.07
C PRO A 392 15.40 5.69 -28.62
N ASP A 393 14.76 4.61 -28.16
CA ASP A 393 15.03 3.23 -28.61
C ASP A 393 13.81 2.33 -28.35
N THR A 394 13.01 2.11 -29.40
CA THR A 394 11.78 1.29 -29.34
C THR A 394 11.99 -0.17 -28.92
N ASN A 395 13.24 -0.64 -28.80
CA ASN A 395 13.56 -1.98 -28.31
C ASN A 395 13.98 -2.01 -26.84
N LYS A 396 13.95 -0.87 -26.14
CA LYS A 396 14.31 -0.74 -24.73
C LYS A 396 13.20 -0.06 -23.95
N ILE A 397 13.28 -0.19 -22.62
CA ILE A 397 12.36 0.46 -21.71
C ILE A 397 13.01 1.78 -21.27
N ASP A 398 12.59 2.86 -21.90
CA ASP A 398 13.09 4.22 -21.65
C ASP A 398 12.06 5.10 -20.93
N PHE A 399 10.84 4.60 -20.71
CA PHE A 399 9.80 5.23 -19.89
C PHE A 399 9.17 4.25 -18.89
N PRO A 400 8.67 4.76 -17.74
CA PRO A 400 7.86 3.97 -16.83
C PRO A 400 6.52 3.57 -17.46
N SER A 401 5.99 2.42 -17.05
CA SER A 401 4.68 2.00 -17.50
C SER A 401 3.59 2.91 -16.94
N TYR A 402 2.70 3.36 -17.82
CA TYR A 402 1.53 4.17 -17.46
C TYR A 402 0.33 3.37 -16.93
N LYS A 403 0.47 2.05 -16.81
CA LYS A 403 -0.57 1.18 -16.25
C LYS A 403 -0.94 1.63 -14.84
N GLU A 404 -2.23 1.74 -14.57
CA GLU A 404 -2.79 2.12 -13.25
C GLU A 404 -2.41 3.52 -12.73
N THR A 405 -1.55 4.27 -13.44
CA THR A 405 -1.10 5.63 -13.08
C THR A 405 -1.67 6.69 -14.01
N VAL A 406 -1.90 6.35 -15.28
CA VAL A 406 -2.59 7.18 -16.29
C VAL A 406 -3.79 6.38 -16.80
N PHE A 407 -5.00 6.89 -16.59
CA PHE A 407 -6.20 6.14 -16.96
C PHE A 407 -7.44 7.03 -17.07
N CYS A 408 -8.52 6.44 -17.60
CA CYS A 408 -9.83 7.09 -17.73
C CYS A 408 -10.95 6.20 -17.19
N ASN A 409 -11.69 6.67 -16.20
CA ASN A 409 -12.67 5.85 -15.48
C ASN A 409 -14.07 5.81 -16.10
N TRP A 410 -14.23 6.19 -17.37
CA TRP A 410 -15.56 6.38 -17.98
C TRP A 410 -16.49 5.16 -17.88
N LYS A 411 -15.95 3.94 -17.94
CA LYS A 411 -16.72 2.68 -17.78
C LYS A 411 -17.07 2.35 -16.33
N GLN A 412 -16.32 2.88 -15.36
CA GLN A 412 -16.45 2.55 -13.95
C GLN A 412 -17.33 3.54 -13.19
N ILE A 413 -17.24 4.82 -13.56
CA ILE A 413 -17.84 5.91 -12.80
C ILE A 413 -18.62 6.92 -13.64
N ARG A 414 -18.87 6.61 -14.94
CA ARG A 414 -19.66 7.45 -15.86
C ARG A 414 -19.10 8.85 -16.14
N ILE A 415 -17.88 9.14 -15.69
CA ILE A 415 -17.16 10.39 -15.96
C ILE A 415 -15.81 10.03 -16.57
N SER A 416 -15.44 10.70 -17.65
CA SER A 416 -14.08 10.70 -18.18
C SER A 416 -13.27 11.74 -17.42
N ILE A 417 -12.47 11.29 -16.45
CA ILE A 417 -11.39 12.11 -15.86
C ILE A 417 -10.10 11.54 -16.44
N ILE A 418 -9.37 12.36 -17.18
CA ILE A 418 -8.08 11.99 -17.78
C ILE A 418 -6.99 12.55 -16.87
N PHE A 419 -6.14 11.67 -16.35
CA PHE A 419 -4.95 12.05 -15.60
C PHE A 419 -3.77 12.15 -16.55
N LEU A 420 -3.45 13.37 -16.98
CA LEU A 420 -2.20 13.65 -17.67
C LEU A 420 -1.29 14.36 -16.67
N LEU A 421 -0.38 13.61 -16.07
CA LEU A 421 0.87 14.25 -15.67
C LEU A 421 1.70 14.40 -16.92
N GLN A 422 1.89 15.65 -17.35
CA GLN A 422 3.16 16.00 -17.95
C GLN A 422 4.19 15.75 -16.84
N SER A 423 4.84 14.58 -16.86
CA SER A 423 6.20 14.51 -16.38
C SER A 423 6.99 15.45 -17.28
N THR A 424 6.99 16.74 -16.95
CA THR A 424 8.11 17.54 -17.39
C THR A 424 9.30 16.87 -16.70
N HIS A 425 10.03 16.01 -17.42
CA HIS A 425 11.43 15.70 -17.15
C HIS A 425 12.28 16.98 -17.34
N ARG A 426 11.77 18.13 -16.88
CA ARG A 426 12.51 19.34 -16.67
C ARG A 426 13.23 19.13 -15.36
N PHE A 427 14.54 19.29 -15.41
CA PHE A 427 15.37 19.65 -14.27
C PHE A 427 14.62 20.72 -13.44
N SER A 428 13.93 20.33 -12.38
CA SER A 428 13.30 21.29 -11.49
C SER A 428 14.39 21.83 -10.58
N GLN A 429 14.76 23.09 -10.79
CA GLN A 429 15.49 23.86 -9.80
C GLN A 429 14.58 23.99 -8.58
N MET A 430 14.91 23.29 -7.50
CA MET A 430 14.43 23.71 -6.19
C MET A 430 15.26 24.91 -5.75
N GLY A 431 14.64 26.09 -5.74
CA GLY A 431 15.13 27.18 -4.90
C GLY A 431 15.17 26.69 -3.45
N ALA A 432 16.19 27.15 -2.71
CA ALA A 432 16.41 26.79 -1.31
C ALA A 432 15.10 26.82 -0.50
N MET A 433 14.77 25.69 0.14
CA MET A 433 13.75 25.63 1.22
C MET A 433 14.38 26.01 2.55
#